data_AF-A0A292SPI3-F1
#
_entry.id   AF-A0A292SPI3-F1
#
_cell.length_a   1.000
_cell.length_b   1.000
_cell.length_c   1.000
_cell.angle_alpha   90.00
_cell.angle_beta   90.00
_cell.angle_gamma   90.00
#
_symmetry.space_group_name_H-M   'P 1'
#
loop_
_entity.id
_entity.type
_entity.pdbx_description
1 polymer ?
#
loop_
_entity_poly.entity_id
_entity_poly.type
_entity_poly.pdbx_seq_one_letter_code
_entity_poly.pdbx_strand_id
1 'polypeptide(L)'
;MIGAVKSILTSSNLASIAQNTTQSVAIETTLKSIGRPGFILIDKDIDSDTKQYAAAKEFLYQATCLAVYMALIVPIFKKGGFKLAKEKIYKNTQGFEHFKNVKEYMHYKKLADNPSINNRLKTLDKELIVDGIKVKDKYNDTLIAELHKEKPETFKDVKGAIELSNIIGSVLGLAILAPQVSHAFIHPALRFIGLEEKKPKQGAQKNLDTKA
;
A
#
# COMPACT_ATOMS: atom_id res chain seq x y z
N MET A 1 -18.51 -3.12 8.53
CA MET A 1 -17.07 -3.45 8.49
C MET A 1 -16.78 -4.96 8.58
N ILE A 2 -17.39 -5.70 9.51
CA ILE A 2 -17.21 -7.17 9.63
C ILE A 2 -17.60 -7.92 8.33
N GLY A 3 -18.65 -7.48 7.62
CA GLY A 3 -19.04 -8.06 6.33
C GLY A 3 -18.01 -7.86 5.21
N ALA A 4 -17.30 -6.73 5.19
CA ALA A 4 -16.23 -6.48 4.21
C ALA A 4 -14.98 -7.32 4.50
N VAL A 5 -14.61 -7.44 5.77
CA VAL A 5 -13.50 -8.31 6.22
C VAL A 5 -13.83 -9.78 5.97
N LYS A 6 -15.06 -10.23 6.26
CA LYS A 6 -15.51 -11.60 5.99
C LYS A 6 -15.53 -11.91 4.49
N SER A 7 -15.99 -10.99 3.65
CA SER A 7 -15.97 -11.12 2.18
C SER A 7 -14.54 -11.20 1.60
N ILE A 8 -13.60 -10.47 2.20
CA ILE A 8 -12.17 -10.53 1.87
C ILE A 8 -11.55 -11.88 2.28
N LEU A 9 -11.91 -12.40 3.45
CA LEU A 9 -11.35 -13.64 4.00
C LEU A 9 -11.89 -14.93 3.35
N THR A 10 -13.12 -14.93 2.84
CA THR A 10 -13.76 -16.16 2.32
C THR A 10 -13.87 -16.23 0.79
N SER A 11 -13.20 -15.35 0.04
CA SER A 11 -13.29 -15.32 -1.42
C SER A 11 -12.01 -15.80 -2.11
N SER A 12 -12.13 -16.21 -3.38
CA SER A 12 -11.01 -16.42 -4.31
C SER A 12 -10.06 -15.21 -4.42
N ASN A 13 -10.49 -14.04 -3.92
CA ASN A 13 -9.67 -12.85 -3.79
C ASN A 13 -8.60 -12.97 -2.69
N LEU A 14 -8.69 -13.93 -1.75
CA LEU A 14 -7.67 -14.10 -0.72
C LEU A 14 -6.32 -14.49 -1.33
N ALA A 15 -6.31 -15.36 -2.33
CA ALA A 15 -5.10 -15.69 -3.09
C ALA A 15 -4.56 -14.47 -3.86
N SER A 16 -5.46 -13.66 -4.43
CA SER A 16 -5.10 -12.41 -5.12
C SER A 16 -4.48 -11.38 -4.18
N ILE A 17 -5.03 -11.28 -2.95
CA ILE A 17 -4.55 -10.41 -1.88
C ILE A 17 -3.19 -10.89 -1.36
N ALA A 18 -3.02 -12.20 -1.14
CA ALA A 18 -1.75 -12.78 -0.70
C ALA A 18 -0.63 -12.59 -1.74
N GLN A 19 -0.98 -12.63 -3.03
CA GLN A 19 -0.06 -12.39 -4.14
C GLN A 19 0.14 -10.91 -4.48
N ASN A 20 -0.44 -9.99 -3.70
CA ASN A 20 -0.32 -8.55 -3.87
C ASN A 20 0.16 -7.92 -2.56
N THR A 21 1.45 -7.60 -2.50
CA THR A 21 2.06 -7.07 -1.26
C THR A 21 1.39 -5.79 -0.80
N THR A 22 0.94 -4.92 -1.74
CA THR A 22 0.23 -3.69 -1.38
C THR A 22 -1.07 -3.97 -0.64
N GLN A 23 -1.88 -4.88 -1.16
CA GLN A 23 -3.16 -5.20 -0.53
C GLN A 23 -2.96 -5.93 0.80
N SER A 24 -2.03 -6.87 0.85
CA SER A 24 -1.69 -7.61 2.07
C SER A 24 -1.26 -6.67 3.21
N VAL A 25 -0.29 -5.79 2.97
CA VAL A 25 0.21 -4.84 3.97
C VAL A 25 -0.88 -3.84 4.37
N ALA A 26 -1.67 -3.35 3.40
CA ALA A 26 -2.74 -2.39 3.67
C ALA A 26 -3.84 -3.00 4.55
N ILE A 27 -4.27 -4.23 4.25
CA ILE A 27 -5.27 -4.95 5.04
C ILE A 27 -4.74 -5.25 6.42
N GLU A 28 -3.51 -5.78 6.54
CA GLU A 28 -2.88 -6.05 7.84
C GLU A 28 -2.82 -4.79 8.70
N THR A 29 -2.37 -3.67 8.12
CA THR A 29 -2.25 -2.39 8.84
C THR A 29 -3.62 -1.84 9.24
N THR A 30 -4.62 -1.95 8.37
CA THR A 30 -6.00 -1.53 8.68
C THR A 30 -6.61 -2.38 9.78
N LEU A 31 -6.37 -3.70 9.76
CA LEU A 31 -6.82 -4.59 10.83
C LEU A 31 -6.11 -4.26 12.14
N LYS A 32 -4.81 -3.94 12.12
CA LYS A 32 -4.07 -3.49 13.32
C LYS A 32 -4.55 -2.14 13.83
N SER A 33 -4.85 -1.19 12.94
CA SER A 33 -5.33 0.15 13.31
C SER A 33 -6.68 0.11 14.00
N ILE A 34 -7.53 -0.89 13.69
CA ILE A 34 -8.82 -1.04 14.35
C ILE A 34 -8.69 -1.97 15.56
N GLY A 35 -8.02 -3.10 15.38
CA GLY A 35 -7.91 -4.17 16.37
C GLY A 35 -7.18 -3.72 17.63
N ARG A 36 -5.96 -3.18 17.51
CA ARG A 36 -5.15 -2.81 18.70
C ARG A 36 -5.84 -1.73 19.55
N PRO A 37 -6.32 -0.62 18.97
CA PRO A 37 -7.08 0.37 19.74
C PRO A 37 -8.38 -0.21 20.30
N GLY A 38 -9.09 -1.04 19.54
CA GLY A 38 -10.30 -1.70 20.00
C GLY A 38 -10.07 -2.57 21.24
N PHE A 39 -8.99 -3.37 21.25
CA PHE A 39 -8.61 -4.17 22.41
C PHE A 39 -8.24 -3.31 23.63
N ILE A 40 -7.57 -2.17 23.44
CA ILE A 40 -7.26 -1.23 24.52
C ILE A 40 -8.52 -0.62 25.13
N LEU A 41 -9.50 -0.26 24.30
CA LEU A 41 -10.74 0.38 24.75
C LEU A 41 -11.67 -0.56 25.54
N ILE A 42 -11.61 -1.88 25.29
CA ILE A 42 -12.42 -2.87 26.02
C ILE A 42 -11.73 -3.44 27.26
N ASP A 43 -10.44 -3.15 27.44
CA ASP A 43 -9.70 -3.50 28.65
C ASP A 43 -10.44 -2.91 29.86
N LYS A 44 -10.51 -3.63 30.98
CA LYS A 44 -11.17 -3.16 32.20
C LYS A 44 -10.19 -2.67 33.27
N ASP A 45 -8.91 -3.03 33.14
CA ASP A 45 -7.91 -2.83 34.19
C ASP A 45 -7.16 -1.48 34.08
N ILE A 46 -7.40 -0.74 32.98
CA ILE A 46 -6.82 0.58 32.74
C ILE A 46 -7.87 1.67 33.05
N ASP A 47 -7.46 2.88 33.44
CA ASP A 47 -8.37 4.01 33.57
C ASP A 47 -8.85 4.54 32.20
N SER A 48 -9.98 5.25 32.18
CA SER A 48 -10.64 5.69 30.93
C SER A 48 -9.77 6.64 30.10
N ASP A 49 -9.02 7.54 30.75
CA ASP A 49 -8.26 8.57 30.06
C ASP A 49 -6.98 7.98 29.44
N THR A 50 -6.30 7.10 30.16
CA THR A 50 -5.17 6.32 29.64
C THR A 50 -5.61 5.41 28.50
N LYS A 51 -6.80 4.79 28.56
CA LYS A 51 -7.34 3.99 27.44
C LYS A 51 -7.53 4.83 26.19
N GLN A 52 -8.19 5.98 26.31
CA GLN A 52 -8.46 6.85 25.17
C GLN A 52 -7.16 7.38 24.57
N TYR A 53 -6.22 7.82 25.41
CA TYR A 53 -4.90 8.26 24.96
C TYR A 53 -4.11 7.15 24.25
N ALA A 54 -4.01 5.96 24.87
CA ALA A 54 -3.27 4.83 24.31
C ALA A 54 -3.89 4.32 23.01
N ALA A 55 -5.23 4.19 22.98
CA ALA A 55 -5.96 3.78 21.78
C ALA A 55 -5.81 4.81 20.64
N ALA A 56 -5.93 6.11 20.93
CA ALA A 56 -5.74 7.16 19.94
C ALA A 56 -4.30 7.18 19.41
N LYS A 57 -3.30 7.03 20.28
CA LYS A 57 -1.88 6.96 19.89
C LYS A 57 -1.61 5.76 18.97
N GLU A 58 -2.09 4.57 19.32
CA GLU A 58 -1.94 3.37 18.49
C GLU A 58 -2.70 3.51 17.16
N PHE A 59 -3.91 4.07 17.16
CA PHE A 59 -4.65 4.33 15.93
C PHE A 59 -3.88 5.28 15.01
N LEU A 60 -3.43 6.42 15.53
CA LEU A 60 -2.68 7.41 14.77
C LEU A 60 -1.37 6.84 14.24
N TYR A 61 -0.68 6.01 15.03
CA TYR A 61 0.52 5.31 14.59
C TYR A 61 0.24 4.39 13.39
N GLN A 62 -0.76 3.50 13.50
CA GLN A 62 -1.09 2.58 12.41
C GLN A 62 -1.63 3.32 11.17
N ALA A 63 -2.44 4.37 11.36
CA ALA A 63 -2.94 5.20 10.26
C ALA A 63 -1.81 5.94 9.54
N THR A 64 -0.83 6.46 10.28
CA THR A 64 0.34 7.14 9.70
C THR A 64 1.23 6.15 8.95
N CYS A 65 1.47 4.96 9.50
CA CYS A 65 2.18 3.87 8.82
C CYS A 65 1.49 3.50 7.49
N LEU A 66 0.16 3.37 7.48
CA LEU A 66 -0.61 3.09 6.27
C LEU A 66 -0.52 4.24 5.25
N ALA A 67 -0.59 5.49 5.72
CA ALA A 67 -0.48 6.66 4.86
C ALA A 67 0.90 6.74 4.20
N VAL A 68 1.98 6.60 4.97
CA VAL A 68 3.36 6.53 4.46
C VAL A 68 3.52 5.40 3.46
N TYR A 69 2.94 4.24 3.75
CA TYR A 69 2.96 3.09 2.86
C TYR A 69 2.32 3.40 1.50
N MET A 70 1.08 3.87 1.51
CA MET A 70 0.32 4.13 0.28
C MET A 70 0.84 5.32 -0.50
N ALA A 71 1.27 6.39 0.17
CA ALA A 71 1.64 7.65 -0.47
C ALA A 71 3.10 7.69 -0.92
N LEU A 72 4.01 7.00 -0.22
CA LEU A 72 5.44 7.08 -0.49
C LEU A 72 6.02 5.74 -0.95
N ILE A 73 5.80 4.68 -0.17
CA ILE A 73 6.45 3.39 -0.42
C ILE A 73 5.95 2.77 -1.73
N VAL A 74 4.63 2.59 -1.86
CA VAL A 74 4.03 1.93 -3.02
C VAL A 74 4.39 2.64 -4.33
N PRO A 75 4.26 3.97 -4.48
CA PRO A 75 4.57 4.65 -5.74
C PRO A 75 6.05 4.58 -6.11
N ILE A 76 6.96 4.69 -5.14
CA ILE A 76 8.41 4.70 -5.38
C ILE A 76 8.89 3.30 -5.77
N PHE A 77 8.56 2.30 -4.95
CA PHE A 77 9.11 0.96 -5.11
C PHE A 77 8.45 0.19 -6.26
N LYS A 78 7.15 0.38 -6.53
CA LYS A 78 6.54 -0.22 -7.73
C LYS A 78 7.15 0.34 -9.02
N LYS A 79 7.38 1.66 -9.08
CA LYS A 79 8.06 2.29 -10.22
C LYS A 79 9.50 1.80 -10.36
N GLY A 80 10.22 1.68 -9.23
CA GLY A 80 11.58 1.14 -9.19
C GLY A 80 11.67 -0.29 -9.71
N GLY A 81 10.78 -1.18 -9.23
CA GLY A 81 10.75 -2.59 -9.65
C GLY A 81 10.42 -2.76 -11.13
N PHE A 82 9.48 -1.96 -11.64
CA PHE A 82 9.18 -1.94 -13.07
C PHE A 82 10.34 -1.41 -13.91
N LYS A 83 11.01 -0.34 -13.46
CA LYS A 83 12.20 0.20 -14.15
C LYS A 83 13.31 -0.85 -14.22
N LEU A 84 13.59 -1.54 -13.10
CA LEU A 84 14.56 -2.63 -13.07
C LEU A 84 14.17 -3.76 -14.02
N ALA A 85 12.90 -4.20 -14.02
CA ALA A 85 12.43 -5.22 -14.95
C ALA A 85 12.63 -4.80 -16.42
N LYS A 86 12.32 -3.54 -16.75
CA LYS A 86 12.49 -3.00 -18.10
C LYS A 86 13.95 -2.89 -18.54
N GLU A 87 14.83 -2.47 -17.65
CA GLU A 87 16.23 -2.20 -18.00
C GLU A 87 17.14 -3.43 -17.89
N LYS A 88 16.77 -4.42 -17.07
CA LYS A 88 17.62 -5.58 -16.75
C LYS A 88 17.05 -6.93 -17.18
N ILE A 89 15.74 -7.12 -17.14
CA ILE A 89 15.11 -8.43 -17.43
C ILE A 89 14.64 -8.47 -18.90
N TYR A 90 13.86 -7.48 -19.32
CA TYR A 90 13.25 -7.42 -20.65
C TYR A 90 13.85 -6.32 -21.53
N LYS A 91 15.15 -6.10 -21.39
CA LYS A 91 15.87 -5.15 -22.23
C LYS A 91 15.77 -5.61 -23.68
N ASN A 92 15.37 -4.71 -24.57
CA ASN A 92 15.22 -4.96 -26.01
C ASN A 92 14.23 -6.11 -26.35
N THR A 93 13.24 -6.37 -25.49
CA THR A 93 12.20 -7.36 -25.76
C THR A 93 11.06 -6.72 -26.55
N GLN A 94 10.84 -7.23 -27.77
CA GLN A 94 9.75 -6.80 -28.65
C GLN A 94 8.39 -6.90 -27.92
N GLY A 95 7.60 -5.83 -27.98
CA GLY A 95 6.34 -5.71 -27.24
C GLY A 95 6.50 -5.10 -25.84
N PHE A 96 7.45 -5.57 -25.03
CA PHE A 96 7.60 -5.07 -23.65
C PHE A 96 8.16 -3.63 -23.58
N GLU A 97 9.02 -3.27 -24.54
CA GLU A 97 9.62 -1.93 -24.61
C GLU A 97 8.60 -0.78 -24.61
N HIS A 98 7.38 -1.06 -25.09
CA HIS A 98 6.32 -0.07 -25.28
C HIS A 98 5.59 0.29 -23.97
N PHE A 99 5.72 -0.51 -22.90
CA PHE A 99 5.16 -0.14 -21.61
C PHE A 99 5.93 1.06 -21.03
N LYS A 100 5.28 2.22 -20.90
CA LYS A 100 5.91 3.43 -20.36
C LYS A 100 5.96 3.41 -18.83
N ASN A 101 5.02 2.72 -18.20
CA ASN A 101 4.87 2.70 -16.75
C ASN A 101 4.17 1.43 -16.25
N VAL A 102 4.23 1.24 -14.93
CA VAL A 102 3.60 0.15 -14.18
C VAL A 102 2.11 0.01 -14.51
N LYS A 103 1.37 1.13 -14.63
CA LYS A 103 -0.09 1.09 -14.83
C LYS A 103 -0.44 0.47 -16.17
N GLU A 104 0.24 0.85 -17.23
CA GLU A 104 0.05 0.32 -18.59
C GLU A 104 0.36 -1.18 -18.67
N TYR A 105 1.45 -1.60 -18.03
CA TYR A 105 1.80 -3.02 -17.91
C TYR A 105 0.75 -3.81 -17.13
N MET A 106 0.37 -3.36 -15.94
CA MET A 106 -0.59 -4.07 -15.09
C MET A 106 -1.97 -4.16 -15.76
N HIS A 107 -2.37 -3.13 -16.50
CA HIS A 107 -3.59 -3.14 -17.30
C HIS A 107 -3.51 -4.18 -18.43
N TYR A 108 -2.44 -4.17 -19.22
CA TYR A 108 -2.21 -5.18 -20.26
C TYR A 108 -2.22 -6.59 -19.68
N LYS A 109 -1.51 -6.82 -18.56
CA LYS A 109 -1.44 -8.13 -17.92
C LYS A 109 -2.83 -8.61 -17.49
N LYS A 110 -3.68 -7.73 -16.93
CA LYS A 110 -5.06 -8.06 -16.56
C LYS A 110 -5.89 -8.52 -17.76
N LEU A 111 -5.71 -7.88 -18.91
CA LEU A 111 -6.35 -8.30 -20.16
C LEU A 111 -5.79 -9.63 -20.67
N ALA A 112 -4.46 -9.79 -20.65
CA ALA A 112 -3.78 -11.00 -21.09
C ALA A 112 -4.10 -12.23 -20.22
N ASP A 113 -4.28 -12.05 -18.91
CA ASP A 113 -4.70 -13.11 -17.98
C ASP A 113 -6.16 -13.56 -18.21
N ASN A 114 -6.98 -12.80 -18.96
CA ASN A 114 -8.35 -13.21 -19.26
C ASN A 114 -8.34 -14.33 -20.32
N PRO A 115 -8.83 -15.55 -20.03
CA PRO A 115 -8.76 -16.67 -20.96
C PRO A 115 -9.69 -16.52 -22.17
N SER A 116 -10.71 -15.66 -22.10
CA SER A 116 -11.66 -15.45 -23.19
C SER A 116 -11.21 -14.30 -24.09
N ILE A 117 -10.88 -14.62 -25.35
CA ILE A 117 -10.54 -13.63 -26.39
C ILE A 117 -11.67 -12.60 -26.53
N ASN A 118 -12.92 -13.05 -26.66
CA ASN A 118 -14.07 -12.17 -26.82
C ASN A 118 -14.25 -11.20 -25.65
N ASN A 119 -14.05 -11.65 -24.41
CA ASN A 119 -14.14 -10.78 -23.24
C ASN A 119 -12.94 -9.81 -23.19
N ARG A 120 -11.73 -10.30 -23.46
CA ARG A 120 -10.51 -9.48 -23.52
C ARG A 120 -10.66 -8.33 -24.51
N LEU A 121 -11.14 -8.61 -25.73
CA LEU A 121 -11.31 -7.60 -26.78
C LEU A 121 -12.47 -6.64 -26.48
N LYS A 122 -13.60 -7.14 -25.98
CA LYS A 122 -14.71 -6.28 -25.52
C LYS A 122 -14.29 -5.34 -24.39
N THR A 123 -13.44 -5.80 -23.48
CA THR A 123 -12.91 -4.99 -22.38
C THR A 123 -11.88 -3.99 -22.89
N LEU A 124 -11.00 -4.38 -23.82
CA LEU A 124 -10.06 -3.49 -24.50
C LEU A 124 -10.79 -2.30 -25.18
N ASP A 125 -11.93 -2.56 -25.82
CA ASP A 125 -12.75 -1.53 -26.47
C ASP A 125 -13.59 -0.68 -25.50
N LYS A 126 -13.88 -1.18 -24.29
CA LYS A 126 -14.69 -0.46 -23.27
C LYS A 126 -13.86 0.30 -22.22
N GLU A 127 -12.69 -0.21 -21.82
CA GLU A 127 -11.76 0.44 -20.87
C GLU A 127 -10.99 1.62 -21.51
N LEU A 128 -11.53 2.15 -22.61
CA LEU A 128 -11.05 3.29 -23.38
C LEU A 128 -11.09 4.62 -22.62
N ILE A 129 -11.62 4.68 -21.39
CA ILE A 129 -11.57 5.87 -20.52
C ILE A 129 -11.22 5.42 -19.10
N VAL A 130 -9.94 5.52 -18.75
CA VAL A 130 -9.48 5.48 -17.35
C VAL A 130 -9.00 6.88 -17.01
N ASP A 131 -9.57 7.51 -15.98
CA ASP A 131 -9.23 8.86 -15.53
C ASP A 131 -9.27 9.95 -16.64
N GLY A 132 -10.20 9.84 -17.60
CA GLY A 132 -10.36 10.80 -18.71
C GLY A 132 -9.37 10.65 -19.87
N ILE A 133 -8.53 9.60 -19.88
CA ILE A 133 -7.51 9.38 -20.92
C ILE A 133 -7.92 8.21 -21.82
N LYS A 134 -7.88 8.42 -23.14
CA LYS A 134 -8.10 7.37 -24.14
C LYS A 134 -6.93 6.38 -24.19
N VAL A 135 -7.15 5.16 -23.73
CA VAL A 135 -6.10 4.11 -23.63
C VAL A 135 -5.84 3.39 -24.96
N LYS A 136 -6.77 3.44 -25.94
CA LYS A 136 -6.60 2.79 -27.25
C LYS A 136 -5.42 3.36 -28.05
N ASP A 137 -5.01 4.60 -27.79
CA ASP A 137 -3.85 5.24 -28.43
C ASP A 137 -2.51 4.86 -27.77
N LYS A 138 -2.50 4.02 -26.73
CA LYS A 138 -1.29 3.68 -25.97
C LYS A 138 -0.69 2.32 -26.29
N TYR A 139 -1.50 1.36 -26.73
CA TYR A 139 -0.99 0.05 -27.14
C TYR A 139 -0.60 0.09 -28.60
N ASN A 140 0.61 -0.35 -28.89
CA ASN A 140 1.05 -0.49 -30.28
C ASN A 140 0.45 -1.75 -30.90
N ASP A 141 0.54 -1.85 -32.23
CA ASP A 141 0.00 -2.97 -32.99
C ASP A 141 0.55 -4.33 -32.52
N THR A 142 1.81 -4.37 -32.04
CA THR A 142 2.43 -5.59 -31.50
C THR A 142 1.70 -6.11 -30.26
N LEU A 143 1.40 -5.25 -29.27
CA LEU A 143 0.70 -5.67 -28.06
C LEU A 143 -0.78 -5.99 -28.33
N ILE A 144 -1.40 -5.27 -29.28
CA ILE A 144 -2.76 -5.59 -29.73
C ILE A 144 -2.77 -6.98 -30.38
N ALA A 145 -1.85 -7.27 -31.29
CA ALA A 145 -1.72 -8.58 -31.92
C ALA A 145 -1.47 -9.70 -30.89
N GLU A 146 -0.65 -9.43 -29.87
CA GLU A 146 -0.41 -10.36 -28.76
C GLU A 146 -1.72 -10.71 -28.03
N LEU A 147 -2.56 -9.71 -27.72
CA LEU A 147 -3.86 -9.90 -27.06
C LEU A 147 -4.88 -10.70 -27.91
N HIS A 148 -4.67 -10.86 -29.22
CA HIS A 148 -5.54 -11.70 -30.05
C HIS A 148 -5.17 -13.19 -30.00
N LYS A 149 -3.99 -13.53 -29.46
CA LYS A 149 -3.58 -14.93 -29.29
C LYS A 149 -4.40 -15.64 -28.22
N GLU A 150 -4.60 -16.94 -28.37
CA GLU A 150 -5.23 -17.78 -27.34
C GLU A 150 -4.47 -17.70 -26.01
N LYS A 151 -3.13 -17.68 -26.08
CA LYS A 151 -2.22 -17.56 -24.94
C LYS A 151 -1.27 -16.38 -25.16
N PRO A 152 -1.66 -15.16 -24.79
CA PRO A 152 -0.79 -13.99 -24.90
C PRO A 152 0.37 -14.07 -23.92
N GLU A 153 1.52 -13.50 -24.29
CA GLU A 153 2.59 -13.25 -23.32
C GLU A 153 2.12 -12.28 -22.23
N THR A 154 2.39 -12.62 -20.97
CA THR A 154 1.95 -11.86 -19.79
C THR A 154 3.11 -11.14 -19.09
N PHE A 155 4.34 -11.41 -19.51
CA PHE A 155 5.58 -10.90 -18.93
C PHE A 155 5.59 -11.07 -17.40
N LYS A 156 5.37 -12.31 -16.92
CA LYS A 156 5.10 -12.60 -15.50
C LYS A 156 6.20 -12.10 -14.56
N ASP A 157 7.45 -12.13 -15.01
CA ASP A 157 8.61 -11.74 -14.21
C ASP A 157 8.61 -10.25 -13.86
N VAL A 158 7.92 -9.41 -14.65
CA VAL A 158 7.75 -7.98 -14.38
C VAL A 158 6.87 -7.77 -13.16
N LYS A 159 5.76 -8.51 -13.05
CA LYS A 159 4.94 -8.52 -11.83
C LYS A 159 5.77 -9.01 -10.66
N GLY A 160 6.56 -10.07 -10.84
CA GLY A 160 7.47 -10.58 -9.81
C GLY A 160 8.46 -9.53 -9.30
N ALA A 161 9.12 -8.81 -10.21
CA ALA A 161 10.06 -7.75 -9.87
C ALA A 161 9.39 -6.54 -9.18
N ILE A 162 8.18 -6.18 -9.61
CA ILE A 162 7.38 -5.12 -8.95
C ILE A 162 7.02 -5.53 -7.53
N GLU A 163 6.51 -6.74 -7.32
CA GLU A 163 6.13 -7.22 -5.98
C GLU A 163 7.36 -7.36 -5.08
N LEU A 164 8.47 -7.91 -5.58
CA LEU A 164 9.73 -8.01 -4.80
C LEU A 164 10.24 -6.63 -4.37
N SER A 165 10.29 -5.68 -5.32
CA SER A 165 10.66 -4.31 -5.02
C SER A 165 9.72 -3.68 -3.99
N ASN A 166 8.41 -3.92 -4.12
CA ASN A 166 7.43 -3.44 -3.17
C ASN A 166 7.57 -4.09 -1.78
N ILE A 167 7.95 -5.38 -1.68
CA ILE A 167 8.28 -6.04 -0.40
C ILE A 167 9.47 -5.36 0.26
N ILE A 168 10.57 -5.19 -0.48
CA ILE A 168 11.78 -4.51 0.02
C ILE A 168 11.44 -3.11 0.51
N GLY A 169 10.67 -2.36 -0.29
CA GLY A 169 10.20 -1.04 0.07
C GLY A 169 9.30 -1.03 1.31
N SER A 170 8.42 -2.03 1.44
CA SER A 170 7.55 -2.18 2.62
C SER A 170 8.39 -2.35 3.88
N VAL A 171 9.39 -3.24 3.84
CA VAL A 171 10.27 -3.50 4.99
C VAL A 171 11.07 -2.25 5.33
N LEU A 172 11.79 -1.67 4.36
CA LEU A 172 12.66 -0.52 4.62
C LEU A 172 11.86 0.73 5.01
N GLY A 173 10.78 1.00 4.28
CA GLY A 173 9.97 2.19 4.51
C GLY A 173 9.19 2.12 5.82
N LEU A 174 8.66 0.95 6.21
CA LEU A 174 7.98 0.82 7.50
C LEU A 174 8.95 0.70 8.68
N ALA A 175 10.16 0.17 8.49
CA ALA A 175 11.16 0.08 9.56
C ALA A 175 11.89 1.40 9.82
N ILE A 176 12.07 2.23 8.78
CA ILE A 176 12.92 3.44 8.87
C ILE A 176 12.08 4.71 8.74
N LEU A 177 11.27 4.84 7.69
CA LEU A 177 10.55 6.08 7.39
C LEU A 177 9.32 6.24 8.28
N ALA A 178 8.53 5.18 8.45
CA ALA A 178 7.29 5.26 9.22
C ALA A 178 7.51 5.69 10.68
N PRO A 179 8.52 5.21 11.43
CA PRO A 179 8.77 5.68 12.79
C PRO A 179 9.11 7.17 12.85
N GLN A 180 9.92 7.68 11.92
CA GLN A 180 10.30 9.09 11.87
C GLN A 180 9.10 10.00 11.59
N VAL A 181 8.28 9.63 10.60
CA VAL A 181 7.08 10.40 10.24
C VAL A 181 6.03 10.31 11.36
N SER A 182 5.82 9.12 11.91
CA SER A 182 4.90 8.89 13.03
C SER A 182 5.27 9.71 14.26
N HIS A 183 6.54 9.75 14.66
CA HIS A 183 6.96 10.59 15.79
C HIS A 183 6.70 12.08 15.55
N ALA A 184 6.96 12.57 14.34
CA ALA A 184 6.73 13.96 13.98
C ALA A 184 5.23 14.33 13.90
N PHE A 185 4.36 13.38 13.55
CA PHE A 185 2.93 13.63 13.31
C PHE A 185 2.04 13.33 14.52
N ILE A 186 2.31 12.27 15.27
CA ILE A 186 1.42 11.76 16.33
C ILE A 186 1.25 12.78 17.46
N HIS A 187 2.34 13.39 17.94
CA HIS A 187 2.25 14.35 19.04
C HIS A 187 1.45 15.61 18.67
N PRO A 188 1.69 16.27 17.53
CA PRO A 188 0.81 17.34 17.06
C PRO A 188 -0.66 16.91 16.92
N ALA A 189 -0.90 15.71 16.39
CA ALA A 189 -2.26 15.20 16.20
C ALA A 189 -2.97 14.94 17.54
N LEU A 190 -2.29 14.32 18.52
CA LEU A 190 -2.82 14.07 19.87
C LEU A 190 -3.12 15.38 20.62
N ARG A 191 -2.26 16.41 20.46
CA ARG A 191 -2.52 17.75 21.00
C ARG A 191 -3.72 18.41 20.35
N PHE A 192 -3.87 18.27 19.03
CA PHE A 192 -4.99 18.84 18.29
C PHE A 192 -6.33 18.26 18.73
N ILE A 193 -6.38 16.94 19.01
CA ILE A 193 -7.60 16.28 19.51
C ILE A 193 -7.77 16.39 21.03
N GLY A 194 -6.93 17.17 21.73
CA GLY A 194 -7.07 17.45 23.16
C GLY A 194 -6.66 16.31 24.10
N LEU A 195 -5.97 15.28 23.59
CA LEU A 195 -5.52 14.12 24.38
C LEU A 195 -4.08 14.28 24.90
N GLU A 196 -3.38 15.37 24.56
CA GLU A 196 -2.06 15.70 25.11
C GLU A 196 -2.04 17.17 25.55
N GLU A 197 -1.80 17.45 26.83
CA GLU A 197 -1.63 18.82 27.32
C GLU A 197 -0.30 19.42 26.83
N LYS A 198 -0.28 20.74 26.57
CA LYS A 198 0.98 21.47 26.34
C LYS A 198 1.85 21.29 27.58
N LYS A 199 3.01 20.63 27.45
CA LYS A 199 4.00 20.54 28.53
C LYS A 199 4.11 21.91 29.23
N PRO A 200 3.84 22.02 30.54
CA PRO A 200 4.22 23.22 31.26
C PRO A 200 5.74 23.35 31.10
N LYS A 201 6.22 24.55 30.74
CA LYS A 201 7.66 24.84 30.74
C LYS A 201 8.19 24.44 32.12
N GLN A 202 9.06 23.45 32.20
CA GLN A 202 9.76 23.09 33.43
C GLN A 202 10.60 24.29 33.85
N GLY A 203 10.04 25.12 34.72
CA GLY A 203 10.79 26.06 35.53
C GLY A 203 11.39 25.31 36.72
N ALA A 204 12.72 25.29 36.77
CA ALA A 204 13.54 24.99 37.95
C ALA A 204 13.22 23.69 38.70
N GLN A 205 13.89 22.61 38.31
CA GLN A 205 14.21 21.51 39.21
C GLN A 205 15.07 22.07 40.36
N LYS A 206 14.43 22.38 41.48
CA LYS A 206 15.09 22.77 42.72
C LYS A 206 15.89 21.57 43.20
N ASN A 207 17.21 21.71 43.24
CA ASN A 207 18.10 20.82 43.98
C ASN A 207 17.54 20.65 45.40
N LEU A 208 17.29 19.40 45.79
CA LEU A 208 17.17 19.02 47.19
C LEU A 208 18.38 18.14 47.49
N ASP A 209 19.43 18.81 47.97
CA ASP A 209 20.46 18.23 48.80
C ASP A 209 19.82 17.49 49.97
N THR A 210 20.20 16.24 50.20
CA THR A 210 20.41 15.76 51.57
C THR A 210 21.54 14.73 51.58
N LYS A 211 22.72 15.19 52.00
CA LYS A 211 23.63 14.37 52.80
C LYS A 211 23.11 14.37 54.24
N ALA A 212 22.88 13.19 54.81
CA ALA A 212 23.04 12.88 56.23
C ALA A 212 23.00 11.36 56.39
#